data_AF-A0A7R9MK58-F1
#
_entry.id   AF-A0A7R9MK58-F1
#
_cell.length_a   1.000
_cell.length_b   1.000
_cell.length_c   1.000
_cell.angle_alpha   90.00
_cell.angle_beta   90.00
_cell.angle_gamma   90.00
#
_symmetry.space_group_name_H-M   'P 1'
#
loop_
_entity.id
_entity.type
_entity.pdbx_description
1 polymer ?
#
loop_
_entity_poly.entity_id
_entity_poly.type
_entity_poly.pdbx_seq_one_letter_code
_entity_poly.pdbx_strand_id
1 'polypeptide(L)'
;KTNLYVESWRQGAGTPLPSECDLKKTVENIDDISVSFMNSKLKGQFDYLKDHSKWAISKTATVPFVCFGDMNRMQSQFKRGGGQTCFQSPNVWKHMNDWVMDVEKCDKGNAVDWYVVYKLPKVSDAEPPLNTGLRYAYMTSMSDKGWTLSDLDISDETSIFGQTLHPLYAKKVDPSISYINYNDHWPNDTIKSTGAHAKGVIAADDSHGFWLIHSVPMFAAEESGHKYVYPESGETYGQTALCITYKLTEIDNILEQLLYMHPNVYTMRVSTHLKSKSSKIAALSDKDWISGDMNVQTITSAGGVNFTSFSKAPGDQVDLYSQIMASVLNTSLYVETWRQGSGHPLPSECSLKKTVENIDD
;
A
#
# COMPACT_ATOMS: atom_id res chain seq x y z
N LYS A 1 -13.53 -4.66 -26.99
CA LYS A 1 -13.12 -3.55 -26.07
C LYS A 1 -13.08 -4.08 -24.64
N THR A 2 -12.03 -4.80 -24.26
CA THR A 2 -11.85 -5.44 -22.95
C THR A 2 -10.40 -5.22 -22.49
N ASN A 3 -10.11 -5.41 -21.21
CA ASN A 3 -8.73 -5.36 -20.70
C ASN A 3 -7.99 -6.62 -21.17
N LEU A 4 -6.67 -6.53 -21.32
CA LEU A 4 -5.83 -7.64 -21.80
C LEU A 4 -4.75 -8.01 -20.77
N TYR A 5 -4.45 -9.31 -20.70
CA TYR A 5 -3.16 -9.81 -20.26
C TYR A 5 -2.30 -10.07 -21.50
N VAL A 6 -1.04 -9.66 -21.47
CA VAL A 6 -0.11 -9.81 -22.59
C VAL A 6 1.17 -10.48 -22.13
N GLU A 7 1.46 -11.64 -22.71
CA GLU A 7 2.75 -12.27 -22.60
C GLU A 7 3.60 -11.85 -23.79
N SER A 8 4.82 -11.39 -23.51
CA SER A 8 5.80 -11.18 -24.55
C SER A 8 7.21 -11.11 -23.99
N TRP A 9 8.17 -11.55 -24.80
CA TRP A 9 9.57 -11.40 -24.47
C TRP A 9 9.99 -9.93 -24.32
N ARG A 10 10.33 -9.53 -23.11
CA ARG A 10 10.73 -8.16 -22.76
C ARG A 10 12.24 -8.00 -22.49
N GLN A 11 13.09 -8.81 -23.15
CA GLN A 11 14.56 -8.74 -23.06
C GLN A 11 15.24 -8.24 -24.36
N GLY A 12 14.50 -7.52 -25.21
CA GLY A 12 15.00 -7.05 -26.51
C GLY A 12 15.80 -5.74 -26.47
N ALA A 13 16.11 -5.18 -27.63
CA ALA A 13 16.69 -3.83 -27.72
C ALA A 13 15.68 -2.75 -27.27
N GLY A 14 16.17 -1.70 -26.60
CA GLY A 14 15.37 -0.59 -26.07
C GLY A 14 14.77 -0.89 -24.68
N THR A 15 13.97 0.02 -24.15
CA THR A 15 13.31 -0.16 -22.84
C THR A 15 12.08 -1.07 -22.99
N PRO A 16 11.88 -2.05 -22.11
CA PRO A 16 10.61 -2.76 -21.98
C PRO A 16 9.46 -1.78 -21.75
N LEU A 17 8.30 -2.03 -22.37
CA LEU A 17 7.11 -1.21 -22.12
C LEU A 17 6.45 -1.70 -20.82
N PRO A 18 6.16 -0.81 -19.86
CA PRO A 18 5.39 -1.18 -18.69
C PRO A 18 3.96 -1.54 -19.09
N SER A 19 3.21 -2.05 -18.12
CA SER A 19 1.77 -2.23 -18.25
C SER A 19 1.11 -0.91 -18.67
N GLU A 20 0.21 -0.98 -19.64
CA GLU A 20 -0.42 0.23 -20.19
C GLU A 20 -1.67 0.54 -19.36
N CYS A 21 -1.49 1.57 -18.54
CA CYS A 21 -2.37 1.93 -17.47
C CYS A 21 -2.92 3.36 -17.66
N ASP A 22 -2.97 3.92 -18.86
CA ASP A 22 -3.72 5.20 -19.07
C ASP A 22 -4.91 5.02 -19.99
N LEU A 23 -5.00 3.86 -20.63
CA LEU A 23 -6.13 3.52 -21.48
C LEU A 23 -7.41 3.21 -20.67
N LYS A 24 -8.57 3.51 -21.29
CA LYS A 24 -9.90 3.09 -20.81
C LYS A 24 -10.01 1.57 -20.60
N LYS A 25 -9.14 0.80 -21.26
CA LYS A 25 -8.97 -0.65 -21.07
C LYS A 25 -7.48 -0.93 -20.88
N THR A 26 -7.13 -1.54 -19.77
CA THR A 26 -5.72 -1.78 -19.40
C THR A 26 -5.10 -2.90 -20.23
N VAL A 27 -3.79 -2.81 -20.40
CA VAL A 27 -2.97 -3.88 -20.99
C VAL A 27 -1.88 -4.24 -20.00
N GLU A 28 -2.11 -5.30 -19.22
CA GLU A 28 -1.18 -5.72 -18.17
C GLU A 28 -0.22 -6.78 -18.70
N ASN A 29 1.08 -6.60 -18.44
CA ASN A 29 2.10 -7.57 -18.80
C ASN A 29 2.03 -8.79 -17.88
N ILE A 30 2.18 -9.98 -18.44
CA ILE A 30 2.37 -11.20 -17.67
C ILE A 30 3.86 -11.26 -17.26
N ASP A 31 4.11 -11.49 -15.98
CA ASP A 31 5.46 -11.60 -15.42
C ASP A 31 5.88 -13.06 -15.27
N ASP A 32 4.98 -13.91 -14.75
CA ASP A 32 5.24 -15.32 -14.51
C ASP A 32 4.18 -16.22 -15.18
N ILE A 33 4.65 -17.35 -15.72
CA ILE A 33 3.82 -18.38 -16.33
C ILE A 33 4.02 -19.72 -15.63
N SER A 34 2.91 -20.43 -15.36
CA SER A 34 2.91 -21.83 -14.90
C SER A 34 2.20 -22.73 -15.90
N VAL A 35 2.96 -23.53 -16.63
CA VAL A 35 2.43 -24.49 -17.60
C VAL A 35 2.07 -25.81 -16.94
N SER A 36 0.98 -26.41 -17.42
CA SER A 36 0.56 -27.77 -17.09
C SER A 36 -0.16 -28.40 -18.28
N PHE A 37 -0.09 -29.73 -18.37
CA PHE A 37 -0.52 -30.46 -19.57
C PHE A 37 -1.53 -31.56 -19.22
N MET A 38 -2.60 -31.71 -20.02
CA MET A 38 -3.64 -32.72 -19.75
C MET A 38 -3.13 -34.16 -19.91
N ASN A 39 -2.20 -34.38 -20.84
CA ASN A 39 -1.66 -35.70 -21.17
C ASN A 39 -0.38 -36.06 -20.40
N SER A 40 0.06 -35.20 -19.48
CA SER A 40 1.35 -35.37 -18.80
C SER A 40 1.33 -34.78 -17.40
N LYS A 41 2.08 -35.40 -16.48
CA LYS A 41 2.29 -34.85 -15.14
C LYS A 41 3.35 -33.75 -15.09
N LEU A 42 3.97 -33.41 -16.23
CA LEU A 42 5.04 -32.41 -16.30
C LEU A 42 4.53 -31.02 -15.89
N LYS A 43 5.24 -30.48 -14.90
CA LYS A 43 5.23 -29.12 -14.33
C LYS A 43 6.17 -28.17 -15.07
N GLY A 44 5.85 -26.89 -15.23
CA GLY A 44 6.86 -25.87 -15.55
C GLY A 44 6.48 -24.50 -15.04
N GLN A 45 7.45 -23.74 -14.54
CA GLN A 45 7.29 -22.34 -14.16
C GLN A 45 8.48 -21.54 -14.68
N PHE A 46 8.21 -20.37 -15.25
CA PHE A 46 9.23 -19.48 -15.78
C PHE A 46 8.68 -18.06 -15.90
N ASP A 47 9.60 -17.09 -15.87
CA ASP A 47 9.30 -15.69 -16.09
C ASP A 47 9.29 -15.35 -17.59
N TYR A 48 8.76 -14.16 -17.91
CA TYR A 48 8.69 -13.61 -19.26
C TYR A 48 10.05 -13.44 -19.97
N LEU A 49 11.19 -13.52 -19.26
CA LEU A 49 12.52 -13.46 -19.88
C LEU A 49 12.90 -14.79 -20.53
N LYS A 50 12.22 -15.88 -20.16
CA LYS A 50 12.45 -17.23 -20.71
C LYS A 50 11.46 -17.60 -21.82
N ASP A 51 10.45 -16.78 -22.10
CA ASP A 51 9.45 -17.06 -23.12
C ASP A 51 9.55 -16.07 -24.30
N HIS A 52 9.81 -16.62 -25.50
CA HIS A 52 9.80 -15.85 -26.75
C HIS A 52 8.40 -15.67 -27.35
N SER A 53 7.42 -16.40 -26.82
CA SER A 53 6.04 -16.39 -27.28
C SER A 53 5.45 -14.99 -27.12
N LYS A 54 4.47 -14.69 -27.96
CA LYS A 54 3.80 -13.38 -28.00
C LYS A 54 2.33 -13.64 -28.16
N TRP A 55 1.62 -13.51 -27.06
CA TRP A 55 0.20 -13.80 -27.02
C TRP A 55 -0.49 -12.87 -26.05
N ALA A 56 -1.79 -12.67 -26.28
CA ALA A 56 -2.62 -11.88 -25.40
C ALA A 56 -3.95 -12.59 -25.19
N ILE A 57 -4.49 -12.47 -23.99
CA ILE A 57 -5.86 -12.89 -23.68
C ILE A 57 -6.62 -11.72 -23.08
N SER A 58 -7.93 -11.73 -23.20
CA SER A 58 -8.75 -10.81 -22.40
C SER A 58 -8.68 -11.17 -20.91
N LYS A 59 -8.91 -10.19 -20.02
CA LYS A 59 -8.93 -10.46 -18.56
C LYS A 59 -10.20 -11.15 -18.06
N THR A 60 -11.23 -11.31 -18.91
CA THR A 60 -12.56 -11.80 -18.49
C THR A 60 -13.07 -12.91 -19.40
N ALA A 61 -13.60 -13.96 -18.78
CA ALA A 61 -14.24 -15.10 -19.45
C ALA A 61 -15.45 -14.69 -20.32
N THR A 62 -16.08 -13.54 -20.03
CA THR A 62 -17.23 -13.04 -20.79
C THR A 62 -16.87 -12.58 -22.21
N VAL A 63 -15.60 -12.28 -22.46
CA VAL A 63 -15.10 -11.85 -23.76
C VAL A 63 -13.83 -12.65 -24.09
N PRO A 64 -13.91 -13.96 -24.37
CA PRO A 64 -12.77 -14.89 -24.31
C PRO A 64 -11.89 -14.84 -25.57
N PHE A 65 -11.34 -13.66 -25.86
CA PHE A 65 -10.38 -13.48 -26.94
C PHE A 65 -9.02 -14.04 -26.57
N VAL A 66 -8.41 -14.69 -27.54
CA VAL A 66 -7.03 -15.16 -27.52
C VAL A 66 -6.36 -14.65 -28.79
N CYS A 67 -5.20 -14.05 -28.65
CA CYS A 67 -4.42 -13.45 -29.73
C CYS A 67 -3.00 -14.01 -29.72
N PHE A 68 -2.43 -14.22 -30.91
CA PHE A 68 -1.03 -14.61 -31.12
C PHE A 68 -0.42 -13.72 -32.20
N GLY A 69 0.87 -13.40 -32.11
CA GLY A 69 1.49 -12.59 -33.14
C GLY A 69 3.00 -12.41 -33.04
N ASP A 70 3.47 -11.35 -33.70
CA ASP A 70 4.89 -11.18 -34.02
C ASP A 70 5.59 -10.15 -33.11
N MET A 71 4.80 -9.30 -32.46
CA MET A 71 5.29 -8.12 -31.72
C MET A 71 5.37 -8.35 -30.23
N ASN A 72 6.56 -8.12 -29.66
CA ASN A 72 6.73 -8.01 -28.22
C ASN A 72 6.54 -6.57 -27.74
N ARG A 73 6.40 -6.39 -26.43
CA ARG A 73 6.22 -5.08 -25.79
C ARG A 73 7.57 -4.42 -25.45
N MET A 74 8.37 -4.15 -26.47
CA MET A 74 9.62 -3.39 -26.38
C MET A 74 9.52 -2.08 -27.16
N GLN A 75 10.06 -0.97 -26.64
CA GLN A 75 10.05 0.32 -27.36
C GLN A 75 10.65 0.25 -28.77
N SER A 76 11.66 -0.61 -28.98
CA SER A 76 12.25 -0.81 -30.32
C SER A 76 11.26 -1.30 -31.38
N GLN A 77 10.13 -1.91 -30.99
CA GLN A 77 9.12 -2.38 -31.94
C GLN A 77 8.28 -1.26 -32.53
N PHE A 78 8.26 -0.04 -31.96
CA PHE A 78 7.45 1.06 -32.48
C PHE A 78 7.76 1.44 -33.94
N LYS A 79 8.97 1.13 -34.41
CA LYS A 79 9.41 1.40 -35.79
C LYS A 79 9.38 0.16 -36.70
N ARG A 80 8.87 -0.98 -36.21
CA ARG A 80 8.86 -2.26 -36.93
C ARG A 80 7.44 -2.62 -37.33
N GLY A 81 7.29 -3.25 -38.50
CA GLY A 81 6.03 -3.89 -38.87
C GLY A 81 5.83 -5.21 -38.13
N GLY A 82 4.59 -5.55 -37.83
CA GLY A 82 4.20 -6.85 -37.28
C GLY A 82 2.68 -6.96 -37.11
N GLY A 83 2.18 -8.17 -36.94
CA GLY A 83 0.75 -8.45 -36.79
C GLY A 83 0.40 -9.19 -35.51
N GLN A 84 -0.89 -9.16 -35.17
CA GLN A 84 -1.51 -10.10 -34.24
C GLN A 84 -2.81 -10.63 -34.84
N THR A 85 -3.06 -11.92 -34.65
CA THR A 85 -4.30 -12.59 -35.07
C THR A 85 -5.05 -13.05 -33.84
N CYS A 86 -6.33 -12.71 -33.75
CA CYS A 86 -7.18 -13.01 -32.60
C CYS A 86 -8.38 -13.87 -33.00
N PHE A 87 -8.82 -14.74 -32.09
CA PHE A 87 -10.07 -15.48 -32.20
C PHE A 87 -10.73 -15.60 -30.81
N GLN A 88 -12.03 -15.94 -30.78
CA GLN A 88 -12.74 -16.18 -29.54
C GLN A 88 -12.86 -17.68 -29.28
N SER A 89 -12.41 -18.11 -28.10
CA SER A 89 -12.56 -19.51 -27.67
C SER A 89 -12.56 -19.58 -26.15
N PRO A 90 -13.70 -19.87 -25.50
CA PRO A 90 -13.78 -20.00 -24.05
C PRO A 90 -12.79 -21.02 -23.49
N ASN A 91 -12.62 -22.16 -24.17
CA ASN A 91 -11.76 -23.24 -23.69
C ASN A 91 -10.26 -22.87 -23.79
N VAL A 92 -9.83 -22.33 -24.94
CA VAL A 92 -8.42 -21.92 -25.11
C VAL A 92 -8.10 -20.77 -24.17
N TRP A 93 -9.00 -19.78 -24.09
CA TRP A 93 -8.88 -18.66 -23.16
C TRP A 93 -8.72 -19.14 -21.72
N LYS A 94 -9.56 -20.07 -21.26
CA LYS A 94 -9.49 -20.62 -19.90
C LYS A 94 -8.12 -21.24 -19.64
N HIS A 95 -7.64 -22.11 -20.54
CA HIS A 95 -6.37 -22.80 -20.33
C HIS A 95 -5.15 -21.86 -20.36
N MET A 96 -5.18 -20.81 -21.20
CA MET A 96 -4.13 -19.80 -21.19
C MET A 96 -4.22 -18.89 -19.96
N ASN A 97 -5.43 -18.55 -19.52
CA ASN A 97 -5.63 -17.80 -18.28
C ASN A 97 -5.15 -18.60 -17.06
N ASP A 98 -5.39 -19.92 -17.03
CA ASP A 98 -4.91 -20.83 -15.97
C ASP A 98 -3.37 -20.89 -15.91
N TRP A 99 -2.65 -20.48 -16.97
CA TRP A 99 -1.18 -20.41 -16.98
C TRP A 99 -0.63 -19.09 -16.46
N VAL A 100 -1.43 -18.02 -16.39
CA VAL A 100 -0.99 -16.71 -15.88
C VAL A 100 -0.81 -16.81 -14.36
N MET A 101 0.43 -16.73 -13.89
CA MET A 101 0.77 -16.79 -12.46
C MET A 101 0.90 -15.42 -11.83
N ASP A 102 1.57 -14.51 -12.51
CA ASP A 102 1.77 -13.15 -12.04
C ASP A 102 1.74 -12.15 -13.19
N VAL A 103 1.38 -10.91 -12.86
CA VAL A 103 1.23 -9.83 -13.83
C VAL A 103 1.76 -8.54 -13.23
N GLU A 104 2.38 -7.73 -14.08
CA GLU A 104 2.77 -6.35 -13.76
C GLU A 104 1.48 -5.53 -13.63
N LYS A 105 0.98 -5.35 -12.40
CA LYS A 105 -0.34 -4.73 -12.17
C LYS A 105 -0.29 -3.23 -12.37
N CYS A 106 -1.40 -2.68 -12.88
CA CYS A 106 -1.61 -1.25 -12.85
C CYS A 106 -1.80 -0.74 -11.43
N ASP A 107 -0.97 0.22 -11.02
CA ASP A 107 -1.17 1.04 -9.83
C ASP A 107 -2.23 2.12 -10.13
N LYS A 108 -3.51 1.71 -10.09
CA LYS A 108 -4.67 2.55 -10.48
C LYS A 108 -5.69 2.71 -9.36
N GLY A 109 -5.32 2.43 -8.11
CA GLY A 109 -6.29 2.43 -7.02
C GLY A 109 -7.31 1.29 -7.12
N ASN A 110 -6.91 0.12 -7.62
CA ASN A 110 -7.75 -1.07 -7.44
C ASN A 110 -7.93 -1.31 -5.94
N ALA A 111 -9.16 -1.62 -5.51
CA ALA A 111 -9.41 -1.99 -4.12
C ALA A 111 -8.59 -3.23 -3.75
N VAL A 112 -7.83 -3.13 -2.66
CA VAL A 112 -7.00 -4.19 -2.10
C VAL A 112 -7.30 -4.32 -0.62
N ASP A 113 -7.15 -5.53 -0.09
CA ASP A 113 -7.41 -5.80 1.32
C ASP A 113 -6.41 -5.10 2.24
N TRP A 114 -5.15 -5.02 1.81
CA TRP A 114 -4.11 -4.24 2.44
C TRP A 114 -3.03 -3.86 1.42
N TYR A 115 -2.24 -2.84 1.74
CA TYR A 115 -1.00 -2.51 1.03
C TYR A 115 0.07 -1.95 1.97
N VAL A 116 1.33 -2.11 1.58
CA VAL A 116 2.47 -1.42 2.19
C VAL A 116 3.17 -0.57 1.14
N VAL A 117 3.64 0.61 1.54
CA VAL A 117 4.34 1.56 0.69
C VAL A 117 5.68 1.90 1.33
N TYR A 118 6.73 1.92 0.51
CA TYR A 118 8.02 2.51 0.83
C TYR A 118 8.31 3.62 -0.17
N LYS A 119 8.19 4.87 0.28
CA LYS A 119 8.55 6.07 -0.49
C LYS A 119 10.06 6.28 -0.39
N LEU A 120 10.73 6.38 -1.53
CA LEU A 120 12.19 6.42 -1.60
C LEU A 120 12.74 7.80 -1.20
N PRO A 121 13.84 7.88 -0.43
CA PRO A 121 14.46 9.17 -0.11
C PRO A 121 14.87 9.92 -1.38
N LYS A 122 14.99 11.24 -1.28
CA LYS A 122 15.51 12.06 -2.36
C LYS A 122 17.02 11.79 -2.54
N VAL A 123 17.40 11.20 -3.66
CA VAL A 123 18.81 10.94 -3.98
C VAL A 123 19.28 11.96 -5.01
N SER A 124 19.88 13.06 -4.54
CA SER A 124 20.22 14.22 -5.38
C SER A 124 21.09 13.91 -6.60
N ASP A 125 21.99 12.93 -6.50
CA ASP A 125 22.92 12.55 -7.57
C ASP A 125 22.37 11.44 -8.48
N ALA A 126 21.14 10.95 -8.25
CA ALA A 126 20.51 9.95 -9.10
C ALA A 126 19.86 10.60 -10.34
N GLU A 127 19.70 9.80 -11.40
CA GLU A 127 18.91 10.22 -12.55
C GLU A 127 17.41 10.32 -12.19
N PRO A 128 16.67 11.23 -12.83
CA PRO A 128 15.22 11.26 -12.69
C PRO A 128 14.59 9.90 -13.00
N PRO A 129 13.52 9.52 -12.29
CA PRO A 129 12.82 10.31 -11.26
C PRO A 129 13.26 10.00 -9.81
N LEU A 130 14.39 9.33 -9.58
CA LEU A 130 14.84 9.02 -8.19
C LEU A 130 15.35 10.25 -7.42
N ASN A 131 15.71 11.33 -8.14
CA ASN A 131 16.13 12.59 -7.55
C ASN A 131 14.99 13.49 -7.06
N THR A 132 13.72 13.12 -7.29
CA THR A 132 12.57 13.92 -6.83
C THR A 132 12.25 13.67 -5.36
N GLY A 133 12.50 12.43 -4.88
CA GLY A 133 12.00 11.99 -3.59
C GLY A 133 10.48 11.70 -3.60
N LEU A 134 9.87 11.50 -4.77
CA LEU A 134 8.44 11.18 -4.90
C LEU A 134 8.18 9.75 -5.38
N ARG A 135 9.20 9.03 -5.85
CA ARG A 135 9.08 7.63 -6.23
C ARG A 135 8.82 6.75 -5.02
N TYR A 136 7.99 5.74 -5.21
CA TYR A 136 7.67 4.77 -4.18
C TYR A 136 7.59 3.37 -4.74
N ALA A 137 7.94 2.40 -3.90
CA ALA A 137 7.64 1.00 -4.12
C ALA A 137 6.48 0.57 -3.23
N TYR A 138 5.76 -0.46 -3.64
CA TYR A 138 4.62 -0.97 -2.90
C TYR A 138 4.52 -2.50 -3.00
N MET A 139 3.77 -3.07 -2.05
CA MET A 139 3.24 -4.44 -2.10
C MET A 139 1.77 -4.39 -1.69
N THR A 140 0.97 -5.33 -2.19
CA THR A 140 -0.47 -5.38 -1.88
C THR A 140 -0.91 -6.79 -1.54
N SER A 141 -2.08 -6.94 -0.94
CA SER A 141 -2.77 -8.23 -0.78
C SER A 141 -2.94 -9.05 -2.08
N MET A 142 -2.80 -8.42 -3.24
CA MET A 142 -2.86 -9.11 -4.52
C MET A 142 -1.47 -9.46 -5.10
N SER A 143 -0.39 -8.90 -4.57
CA SER A 143 0.99 -9.18 -4.99
C SER A 143 1.95 -8.83 -3.84
N ASP A 144 2.40 -9.86 -3.13
CA ASP A 144 3.20 -9.80 -1.90
C ASP A 144 4.55 -10.54 -2.01
N LYS A 145 4.94 -10.94 -3.23
CA LYS A 145 6.20 -11.67 -3.47
C LYS A 145 7.45 -10.77 -3.47
N GLY A 146 7.27 -9.45 -3.50
CA GLY A 146 8.37 -8.49 -3.53
C GLY A 146 7.93 -7.07 -3.86
N TRP A 147 8.83 -6.11 -3.62
CA TRP A 147 8.59 -4.69 -3.88
C TRP A 147 8.40 -4.41 -5.36
N THR A 148 7.27 -3.80 -5.71
CA THR A 148 7.01 -3.27 -7.07
C THR A 148 7.24 -1.77 -7.06
N LEU A 149 8.12 -1.26 -7.94
CA LEU A 149 8.31 0.18 -8.11
C LEU A 149 7.11 0.75 -8.88
N SER A 150 6.42 1.76 -8.33
CA SER A 150 5.29 2.41 -9.03
C SER A 150 5.78 3.29 -10.15
N ASP A 151 5.12 3.24 -11.31
CA ASP A 151 5.34 4.18 -12.42
C ASP A 151 4.83 5.60 -12.10
N LEU A 152 4.04 5.76 -11.03
CA LEU A 152 3.52 7.04 -10.57
C LEU A 152 4.40 7.63 -9.46
N ASP A 153 4.39 8.95 -9.37
CA ASP A 153 4.85 9.64 -8.17
C ASP A 153 3.79 9.52 -7.07
N ILE A 154 4.21 9.45 -5.81
CA ILE A 154 3.28 9.34 -4.68
C ILE A 154 2.35 10.57 -4.58
N SER A 155 2.74 11.70 -5.18
CA SER A 155 1.95 12.93 -5.25
C SER A 155 0.89 12.93 -6.35
N ASP A 156 0.89 11.95 -7.25
CA ASP A 156 -0.13 11.82 -8.30
C ASP A 156 -1.50 11.47 -7.69
N GLU A 157 -2.58 12.10 -8.18
CA GLU A 157 -3.95 11.81 -7.70
C GLU A 157 -4.41 10.39 -8.00
N THR A 158 -3.79 9.74 -8.99
CA THR A 158 -4.08 8.36 -9.39
C THR A 158 -3.17 7.34 -8.71
N SER A 159 -2.19 7.80 -7.94
CA SER A 159 -1.33 6.96 -7.08
C SER A 159 -2.14 6.18 -6.04
N ILE A 160 -1.49 5.22 -5.39
CA ILE A 160 -2.12 4.42 -4.35
C ILE A 160 -2.68 5.27 -3.19
N PHE A 161 -1.98 6.34 -2.79
CA PHE A 161 -2.47 7.29 -1.78
C PHE A 161 -3.56 8.20 -2.33
N GLY A 162 -3.36 8.74 -3.54
CA GLY A 162 -4.34 9.62 -4.19
C GLY A 162 -5.70 8.96 -4.33
N GLN A 163 -5.72 7.69 -4.75
CA GLN A 163 -6.94 6.90 -4.89
C GLN A 163 -7.53 6.47 -3.53
N THR A 164 -6.70 6.07 -2.57
CA THR A 164 -7.17 5.71 -1.22
C THR A 164 -7.91 6.88 -0.56
N LEU A 165 -7.37 8.09 -0.70
CA LEU A 165 -7.93 9.28 -0.06
C LEU A 165 -8.92 10.05 -0.94
N HIS A 166 -9.10 9.66 -2.21
CA HIS A 166 -10.01 10.32 -3.14
C HIS A 166 -11.41 10.59 -2.56
N PRO A 167 -12.05 9.65 -1.84
CA PRO A 167 -13.38 9.90 -1.25
C PRO A 167 -13.40 11.04 -0.23
N LEU A 168 -12.27 11.34 0.41
CA LEU A 168 -12.14 12.38 1.44
C LEU A 168 -11.88 13.77 0.86
N TYR A 169 -11.41 13.83 -0.39
CA TYR A 169 -11.07 15.08 -1.08
C TYR A 169 -12.01 15.45 -2.21
N ALA A 170 -13.08 14.66 -2.43
CA ALA A 170 -14.09 14.98 -3.41
C ALA A 170 -14.69 16.38 -3.15
N LYS A 171 -15.03 17.12 -4.21
CA LYS A 171 -15.70 18.44 -4.13
C LYS A 171 -16.91 18.45 -3.20
N LYS A 172 -17.57 17.30 -3.05
CA LYS A 172 -18.61 17.06 -2.07
C LYS A 172 -18.37 15.69 -1.44
N VAL A 173 -17.77 15.69 -0.25
CA VAL A 173 -17.59 14.47 0.56
C VAL A 173 -18.98 13.93 0.94
N ASP A 174 -19.18 12.63 0.78
CA ASP A 174 -20.42 11.97 1.18
C ASP A 174 -20.60 12.08 2.71
N PRO A 175 -21.73 12.58 3.22
CA PRO A 175 -21.97 12.70 4.66
C PRO A 175 -22.02 11.37 5.41
N SER A 176 -22.18 10.23 4.73
CA SER A 176 -22.07 8.89 5.33
C SER A 176 -20.62 8.50 5.63
N ILE A 177 -19.65 9.05 4.91
CA ILE A 177 -18.23 8.78 5.13
C ILE A 177 -17.77 9.50 6.39
N SER A 178 -17.27 8.71 7.33
CA SER A 178 -16.57 9.17 8.51
C SER A 178 -15.07 9.11 8.28
N TYR A 179 -14.32 10.07 8.82
CA TYR A 179 -12.87 9.99 8.83
C TYR A 179 -12.25 10.74 10.03
N ILE A 180 -11.07 10.27 10.42
CA ILE A 180 -10.27 10.76 11.54
C ILE A 180 -8.83 10.86 11.05
N ASN A 181 -8.28 12.07 11.10
CA ASN A 181 -6.89 12.32 10.75
C ASN A 181 -6.12 12.71 12.01
N TYR A 182 -4.98 12.06 12.22
CA TYR A 182 -4.08 12.36 13.32
C TYR A 182 -2.64 12.47 12.83
N ASN A 183 -1.89 13.42 13.37
CA ASN A 183 -0.48 13.66 13.07
C ASN A 183 0.10 14.53 14.19
N ASP A 184 1.32 14.25 14.64
CA ASP A 184 2.05 15.14 15.56
C ASP A 184 2.59 16.41 14.87
N HIS A 185 2.60 16.44 13.53
CA HIS A 185 2.91 17.61 12.72
C HIS A 185 1.80 17.82 11.69
N TRP A 186 0.91 18.78 11.96
CA TRP A 186 -0.33 18.98 11.21
C TRP A 186 -0.07 19.58 9.82
N PRO A 187 -1.01 19.47 8.87
CA PRO A 187 -0.85 20.01 7.52
C PRO A 187 -0.60 21.53 7.45
N ASN A 188 -1.07 22.28 8.45
CA ASN A 188 -0.86 23.72 8.57
C ASN A 188 0.44 24.10 9.32
N ASP A 189 1.39 23.17 9.39
CA ASP A 189 2.68 23.30 10.07
C ASP A 189 2.59 23.44 11.61
N THR A 190 1.44 23.08 12.21
CA THR A 190 1.32 23.02 13.68
C THR A 190 2.01 21.77 14.21
N ILE A 191 3.05 21.94 15.02
CA ILE A 191 3.75 20.85 15.71
C ILE A 191 3.16 20.63 17.10
N LYS A 192 2.93 19.37 17.48
CA LYS A 192 2.49 18.93 18.79
C LYS A 192 3.59 18.12 19.46
N SER A 193 4.18 18.69 20.52
CA SER A 193 5.27 18.07 21.30
C SER A 193 4.78 17.16 22.43
N THR A 194 3.47 16.93 22.53
CA THR A 194 2.84 16.10 23.59
C THR A 194 1.94 15.06 22.95
N GLY A 195 1.75 13.92 23.63
CA GLY A 195 1.02 12.78 23.08
C GLY A 195 1.88 11.90 22.17
N ALA A 196 1.24 11.11 21.31
CA ALA A 196 1.94 10.21 20.40
C ALA A 196 2.68 10.97 19.28
N HIS A 197 3.90 10.53 18.97
CA HIS A 197 4.56 10.76 17.69
C HIS A 197 4.00 9.80 16.62
N ALA A 198 2.69 9.90 16.38
CA ALA A 198 1.95 8.99 15.50
C ALA A 198 1.17 9.76 14.45
N LYS A 199 1.02 9.14 13.28
CA LYS A 199 0.34 9.73 12.13
C LYS A 199 -0.52 8.69 11.42
N GLY A 200 -1.68 9.11 10.93
CA GLY A 200 -2.56 8.23 10.20
C GLY A 200 -3.90 8.83 9.82
N VAL A 201 -4.62 8.07 8.99
CA VAL A 201 -5.96 8.36 8.51
C VAL A 201 -6.81 7.13 8.74
N ILE A 202 -7.94 7.31 9.41
CA ILE A 202 -9.01 6.31 9.49
C ILE A 202 -10.16 6.86 8.67
N ALA A 203 -10.73 6.07 7.77
CA ALA A 203 -12.00 6.41 7.14
C ALA A 203 -12.90 5.18 7.07
N ALA A 204 -14.22 5.39 7.16
CA ALA A 204 -15.20 4.32 7.10
C ALA A 204 -16.56 4.80 6.57
N ASP A 205 -17.23 3.92 5.85
CA ASP A 205 -18.67 3.99 5.60
C ASP A 205 -19.43 3.13 6.63
N ASP A 206 -20.69 2.79 6.35
CA ASP A 206 -21.55 2.01 7.26
C ASP A 206 -21.18 0.52 7.34
N SER A 207 -20.21 0.06 6.55
CA SER A 207 -19.87 -1.36 6.38
C SER A 207 -18.37 -1.66 6.49
N HIS A 208 -17.53 -0.83 5.90
CA HIS A 208 -16.09 -1.03 5.79
C HIS A 208 -15.35 0.29 6.00
N GLY A 209 -14.06 0.18 6.28
CA GLY A 209 -13.17 1.32 6.32
C GLY A 209 -11.75 0.92 5.99
N PHE A 210 -10.86 1.90 6.04
CA PHE A 210 -9.43 1.67 6.02
C PHE A 210 -8.74 2.41 7.16
N TRP A 211 -7.62 1.85 7.61
CA TRP A 211 -6.69 2.48 8.52
C TRP A 211 -5.33 2.58 7.85
N LEU A 212 -4.96 3.81 7.50
CA LEU A 212 -3.66 4.18 6.91
C LEU A 212 -2.74 4.68 8.02
N ILE A 213 -1.71 3.92 8.33
CA ILE A 213 -0.63 4.26 9.26
C ILE A 213 0.55 4.73 8.42
N HIS A 214 1.16 5.87 8.73
CA HIS A 214 2.26 6.41 7.92
C HIS A 214 3.27 7.22 8.74
N SER A 215 4.42 7.52 8.15
CA SER A 215 5.48 8.35 8.77
C SER A 215 5.53 9.80 8.27
N VAL A 216 4.75 10.17 7.24
CA VAL A 216 4.79 11.47 6.55
C VAL A 216 4.31 12.66 7.42
N PRO A 217 5.17 13.62 7.81
CA PRO A 217 4.76 14.84 8.52
C PRO A 217 3.86 15.72 7.64
N MET A 218 2.97 16.52 8.23
CA MET A 218 2.04 17.42 7.52
C MET A 218 1.02 16.73 6.60
N PHE A 219 0.91 15.40 6.67
CA PHE A 219 -0.06 14.61 5.91
C PHE A 219 -1.23 14.15 6.80
N ALA A 220 -2.45 13.99 6.31
CA ALA A 220 -2.97 14.38 5.01
C ALA A 220 -3.67 15.75 5.07
N ALA A 221 -3.67 16.51 3.97
CA ALA A 221 -4.21 17.86 3.92
C ALA A 221 -5.68 17.94 4.42
N GLU A 222 -6.09 19.09 4.97
CA GLU A 222 -7.48 19.32 5.39
C GLU A 222 -8.43 19.51 4.19
N GLU A 223 -9.74 19.40 4.42
CA GLU A 223 -10.80 19.45 3.38
C GLU A 223 -10.76 20.69 2.47
N SER A 224 -10.14 21.79 2.90
CA SER A 224 -10.20 23.10 2.23
C SER A 224 -9.56 23.14 0.83
N GLY A 225 -8.81 22.10 0.43
CA GLY A 225 -8.18 21.99 -0.89
C GLY A 225 -8.98 21.23 -1.96
N HIS A 226 -9.98 20.41 -1.58
CA HIS A 226 -10.72 19.49 -2.48
C HIS A 226 -9.84 18.72 -3.49
N LYS A 227 -8.61 18.41 -3.09
CA LYS A 227 -7.59 17.80 -3.93
C LYS A 227 -6.63 17.01 -3.04
N TYR A 228 -6.20 15.86 -3.52
CA TYR A 228 -5.09 15.14 -2.93
C TYR A 228 -3.79 15.96 -3.05
N VAL A 229 -3.08 16.09 -1.92
CA VAL A 229 -1.78 16.77 -1.85
C VAL A 229 -0.86 15.93 -0.99
N TYR A 230 0.26 15.53 -1.57
CA TYR A 230 1.38 14.98 -0.83
C TYR A 230 2.32 16.13 -0.42
N PRO A 231 2.66 16.28 0.87
CA PRO A 231 3.39 17.46 1.35
C PRO A 231 4.88 17.38 1.03
N GLU A 232 5.50 18.55 0.82
CA GLU A 232 6.94 18.66 0.56
C GLU A 232 7.80 18.10 1.71
N SER A 233 7.28 18.13 2.95
CA SER A 233 7.89 17.49 4.14
C SER A 233 8.15 16.00 3.96
N GLY A 234 7.39 15.33 3.08
CA GLY A 234 7.51 13.92 2.75
C GLY A 234 8.52 13.60 1.65
N GLU A 235 9.17 14.60 1.03
CA GLU A 235 10.03 14.39 -0.15
C GLU A 235 11.46 14.00 0.21
N THR A 236 12.04 14.56 1.27
CA THR A 236 13.48 14.41 1.56
C THR A 236 13.85 13.00 1.99
N TYR A 237 13.15 12.44 2.97
CA TYR A 237 13.51 11.16 3.60
C TYR A 237 12.66 10.00 3.09
N GLY A 238 13.14 8.77 3.33
CA GLY A 238 12.33 7.58 3.16
C GLY A 238 11.09 7.66 4.05
N GLN A 239 9.95 7.19 3.55
CA GLN A 239 8.71 7.13 4.33
C GLN A 239 8.07 5.77 4.14
N THR A 240 7.44 5.26 5.19
CA THR A 240 6.68 4.01 5.13
C THR A 240 5.20 4.25 5.42
N ALA A 241 4.36 3.41 4.85
CA ALA A 241 2.96 3.35 5.22
C ALA A 241 2.39 1.93 5.09
N LEU A 242 1.40 1.65 5.92
CA LEU A 242 0.56 0.45 5.88
C LEU A 242 -0.89 0.90 5.83
N CYS A 243 -1.65 0.37 4.88
CA CYS A 243 -3.09 0.55 4.83
C CYS A 243 -3.79 -0.80 4.97
N ILE A 244 -4.74 -0.87 5.90
CA ILE A 244 -5.54 -2.07 6.17
C ILE A 244 -6.99 -1.73 5.89
N THR A 245 -7.62 -2.45 4.97
CA THR A 245 -9.08 -2.42 4.78
C THR A 245 -9.71 -3.32 5.83
N TYR A 246 -10.70 -2.82 6.58
CA TYR A 246 -11.35 -3.55 7.67
C TYR A 246 -12.87 -3.52 7.54
N LYS A 247 -13.54 -4.51 8.13
CA LYS A 247 -14.99 -4.46 8.36
C LYS A 247 -15.28 -3.58 9.56
N LEU A 248 -16.38 -2.83 9.53
CA LEU A 248 -16.71 -1.88 10.60
C LEU A 248 -16.75 -2.49 12.01
N THR A 249 -16.91 -3.82 12.13
CA THR A 249 -16.77 -4.56 13.40
C THR A 249 -15.41 -4.41 14.07
N GLU A 250 -14.36 -4.07 13.33
CA GLU A 250 -12.98 -3.90 13.84
C GLU A 250 -12.71 -2.47 14.35
N ILE A 251 -13.62 -1.52 14.14
CA ILE A 251 -13.35 -0.10 14.43
C ILE A 251 -12.99 0.12 15.91
N ASP A 252 -13.64 -0.60 16.83
CA ASP A 252 -13.37 -0.45 18.27
C ASP A 252 -11.96 -0.92 18.65
N ASN A 253 -11.46 -1.97 18.00
CA ASN A 253 -10.09 -2.45 18.22
C ASN A 253 -9.06 -1.40 17.77
N ILE A 254 -9.31 -0.74 16.64
CA ILE A 254 -8.48 0.35 16.11
C ILE A 254 -8.55 1.58 17.03
N LEU A 255 -9.76 2.02 17.38
CA LEU A 255 -9.94 3.19 18.25
C LEU A 255 -9.35 2.96 19.64
N GLU A 256 -9.35 1.72 20.14
CA GLU A 256 -8.69 1.40 21.39
C GLU A 256 -7.18 1.60 21.31
N GLN A 257 -6.52 1.18 20.23
CA GLN A 257 -5.09 1.47 20.03
C GLN A 257 -4.82 2.98 20.04
N LEU A 258 -5.66 3.77 19.38
CA LEU A 258 -5.55 5.24 19.40
C LEU A 258 -5.73 5.81 20.82
N LEU A 259 -6.70 5.31 21.58
CA LEU A 259 -6.95 5.77 22.95
C LEU A 259 -5.82 5.43 23.93
N TYR A 260 -4.99 4.42 23.63
CA TYR A 260 -3.75 4.15 24.37
C TYR A 260 -2.59 5.03 23.87
N MET A 261 -2.45 5.28 22.57
CA MET A 261 -1.36 6.12 22.04
C MET A 261 -1.49 7.60 22.42
N HIS A 262 -2.72 8.10 22.56
CA HIS A 262 -3.04 9.52 22.72
C HIS A 262 -2.55 10.37 21.52
N PRO A 263 -2.99 10.07 20.28
CA PRO A 263 -2.53 10.77 19.09
C PRO A 263 -3.10 12.18 19.00
N ASN A 264 -2.43 13.02 18.22
CA ASN A 264 -2.87 14.38 17.94
C ASN A 264 -3.86 14.42 16.77
N VAL A 265 -5.15 14.25 17.06
CA VAL A 265 -6.25 14.37 16.08
C VAL A 265 -6.46 15.84 15.70
N TYR A 266 -6.42 16.16 14.40
CA TYR A 266 -6.65 17.51 13.87
C TYR A 266 -7.91 17.61 13.00
N THR A 267 -8.40 16.49 12.47
CA THR A 267 -9.69 16.44 11.79
C THR A 267 -10.45 15.22 12.21
N MET A 268 -11.73 15.40 12.55
CA MET A 268 -12.62 14.30 12.89
C MET A 268 -14.03 14.65 12.42
N ARG A 269 -14.49 13.93 11.40
CA ARG A 269 -15.85 14.00 10.88
C ARG A 269 -16.45 12.62 11.00
N VAL A 270 -17.52 12.47 11.76
CA VAL A 270 -18.11 11.14 12.02
C VAL A 270 -19.61 11.19 11.76
N SER A 271 -20.09 10.27 10.93
CA SER A 271 -21.49 10.08 10.63
C SER A 271 -22.28 9.69 11.89
N THR A 272 -23.58 9.96 11.90
CA THR A 272 -24.45 9.55 13.01
C THR A 272 -24.48 8.04 13.18
N HIS A 273 -24.37 7.28 12.08
CA HIS A 273 -24.27 5.84 12.10
C HIS A 273 -23.04 5.38 12.88
N LEU A 274 -21.84 5.84 12.50
CA LEU A 274 -20.61 5.40 13.15
C LEU A 274 -20.55 5.85 14.62
N LYS A 275 -21.02 7.07 14.95
CA LYS A 275 -21.17 7.52 16.35
C LYS A 275 -22.07 6.60 17.19
N SER A 276 -23.13 6.03 16.60
CA SER A 276 -24.03 5.11 17.30
C SER A 276 -23.43 3.72 17.51
N LYS A 277 -22.39 3.36 16.75
CA LYS A 277 -21.76 2.03 16.78
C LYS A 277 -20.61 1.92 17.77
N SER A 278 -19.93 3.02 18.07
CA SER A 278 -18.74 3.03 18.93
C SER A 278 -18.78 4.19 19.91
N SER A 279 -18.79 3.88 21.21
CA SER A 279 -18.60 4.88 22.26
C SER A 279 -17.18 5.43 22.32
N LYS A 280 -16.19 4.69 21.77
CA LYS A 280 -14.78 5.11 21.74
C LYS A 280 -14.54 6.33 20.86
N ILE A 281 -15.45 6.63 19.95
CA ILE A 281 -15.40 7.86 19.15
C ILE A 281 -15.59 9.09 20.03
N ALA A 282 -16.56 9.04 20.96
CA ALA A 282 -16.75 10.12 21.91
C ALA A 282 -15.53 10.25 22.84
N ALA A 283 -15.01 9.12 23.34
CA ALA A 283 -13.79 9.12 24.16
C ALA A 283 -12.60 9.76 23.42
N LEU A 284 -12.38 9.44 22.14
CA LEU A 284 -11.30 10.02 21.33
C LEU A 284 -11.49 11.53 21.13
N SER A 285 -12.75 11.97 20.90
CA SER A 285 -13.12 13.38 20.78
C SER A 285 -12.84 14.16 22.06
N ASP A 286 -13.24 13.58 23.18
CA ASP A 286 -13.17 14.20 24.50
C ASP A 286 -11.78 14.04 25.14
N LYS A 287 -10.87 13.31 24.48
CA LYS A 287 -9.53 12.96 24.97
C LYS A 287 -9.59 12.18 26.29
N ASP A 288 -10.61 11.34 26.43
CA ASP A 288 -10.79 10.41 27.54
C ASP A 288 -9.92 9.18 27.31
N TRP A 289 -8.63 9.35 27.62
CA TRP A 289 -7.60 8.36 27.35
C TRP A 289 -7.71 7.12 28.24
N ILE A 290 -7.36 5.95 27.68
CA ILE A 290 -7.33 4.72 28.46
C ILE A 290 -6.09 4.73 29.36
N SER A 291 -6.29 4.46 30.65
CA SER A 291 -5.18 4.30 31.60
C SER A 291 -4.50 2.93 31.42
N GLY A 292 -3.19 2.94 31.22
CA GLY A 292 -2.34 1.74 31.18
C GLY A 292 -1.14 1.92 30.26
N ASP A 293 -0.10 1.12 30.47
CA ASP A 293 1.21 1.35 29.82
C ASP A 293 1.24 0.87 28.35
N MET A 294 0.47 -0.17 28.02
CA MET A 294 0.48 -0.75 26.67
C MET A 294 -0.81 -1.46 26.32
N ASN A 295 -1.03 -1.64 25.02
CA ASN A 295 -2.08 -2.48 24.48
C ASN A 295 -1.59 -3.25 23.26
N VAL A 296 -2.02 -4.51 23.15
CA VAL A 296 -1.79 -5.36 21.99
C VAL A 296 -3.14 -5.80 21.46
N GLN A 297 -3.44 -5.46 20.21
CA GLN A 297 -4.70 -5.82 19.57
C GLN A 297 -4.47 -6.54 18.26
N THR A 298 -5.33 -7.52 17.97
CA THR A 298 -5.39 -8.12 16.64
C THR A 298 -6.44 -7.36 15.82
N ILE A 299 -6.04 -6.82 14.68
CA ILE A 299 -6.92 -6.20 13.69
C ILE A 299 -7.07 -7.17 12.52
N THR A 300 -8.29 -7.55 12.20
CA THR A 300 -8.54 -8.46 11.06
C THR A 300 -8.94 -7.65 9.83
N SER A 301 -8.22 -7.79 8.72
CA SER A 301 -8.62 -7.15 7.47
C SER A 301 -9.94 -7.72 6.93
N ALA A 302 -10.58 -7.02 5.99
CA ALA A 302 -11.84 -7.46 5.40
C ALA A 302 -11.70 -8.82 4.68
N GLY A 303 -10.53 -9.11 4.12
CA GLY A 303 -10.10 -10.35 3.49
C GLY A 303 -9.59 -11.42 4.47
N GLY A 304 -9.52 -11.13 5.77
CA GLY A 304 -9.25 -12.11 6.82
C GLY A 304 -7.78 -12.28 7.22
N VAL A 305 -6.91 -11.34 6.88
CA VAL A 305 -5.52 -11.31 7.33
C VAL A 305 -5.46 -10.67 8.72
N ASN A 306 -4.76 -11.32 9.66
CA ASN A 306 -4.59 -10.81 11.02
C ASN A 306 -3.34 -9.93 11.13
N PHE A 307 -3.52 -8.70 11.60
CA PHE A 307 -2.44 -7.75 11.92
C PHE A 307 -2.35 -7.61 13.44
N THR A 308 -1.15 -7.73 14.01
CA THR A 308 -0.93 -7.44 15.43
C THR A 308 -0.49 -5.99 15.58
N SER A 309 -1.33 -5.18 16.23
CA SER A 309 -1.08 -3.77 16.53
C SER A 309 -0.59 -3.61 17.96
N PHE A 310 0.46 -2.80 18.13
CA PHE A 310 1.07 -2.51 19.42
C PHE A 310 0.98 -1.01 19.69
N SER A 311 0.50 -0.66 20.88
CA SER A 311 0.47 0.72 21.36
C SER A 311 1.08 0.80 22.75
N LYS A 312 1.76 1.91 23.03
CA LYS A 312 2.18 2.29 24.38
C LYS A 312 1.66 3.68 24.72
N ALA A 313 1.47 3.96 26.00
CA ALA A 313 1.01 5.28 26.42
C ALA A 313 2.15 6.31 26.47
N PRO A 314 1.84 7.62 26.35
CA PRO A 314 2.82 8.67 26.56
C PRO A 314 3.34 8.66 28.01
N GLY A 315 4.64 8.88 28.17
CA GLY A 315 5.28 8.93 29.50
C GLY A 315 5.88 7.60 29.95
N ASP A 316 5.54 6.49 29.28
CA ASP A 316 6.15 5.20 29.58
C ASP A 316 7.61 5.17 29.13
N GLN A 317 8.50 4.94 30.09
CA GLN A 317 9.95 4.76 29.87
C GLN A 317 10.29 3.36 29.37
N VAL A 318 9.44 2.82 28.50
CA VAL A 318 9.53 1.49 27.93
C VAL A 318 9.90 1.62 26.45
N ASP A 319 10.91 0.87 26.02
CA ASP A 319 11.20 0.71 24.60
C ASP A 319 10.18 -0.23 23.96
N LEU A 320 9.42 0.30 23.00
CA LEU A 320 8.36 -0.42 22.30
C LEU A 320 8.90 -1.68 21.62
N TYR A 321 10.11 -1.63 21.06
CA TYR A 321 10.64 -2.75 20.29
C TYR A 321 11.13 -3.87 21.21
N SER A 322 12.06 -3.58 22.12
CA SER A 322 12.70 -4.61 22.94
C SER A 322 11.83 -5.13 24.07
N GLN A 323 11.08 -4.26 24.75
CA GLN A 323 10.35 -4.63 25.96
C GLN A 323 8.90 -5.08 25.66
N ILE A 324 8.31 -4.61 24.56
CA ILE A 324 6.94 -4.96 24.18
C ILE A 324 6.93 -5.90 22.98
N MET A 325 7.35 -5.45 21.80
CA MET A 325 7.18 -6.21 20.56
C MET A 325 7.97 -7.51 20.54
N ALA A 326 9.27 -7.48 20.80
CA ALA A 326 10.12 -8.68 20.78
C ALA A 326 9.69 -9.72 21.82
N SER A 327 9.19 -9.25 22.97
CA SER A 327 8.62 -10.08 24.04
C SER A 327 7.34 -10.77 23.61
N VAL A 328 6.35 -10.01 23.11
CA VAL A 328 5.04 -10.52 22.72
C VAL A 328 5.12 -11.39 21.45
N LEU A 329 5.88 -10.97 20.45
CA LEU A 329 6.12 -11.75 19.22
C LEU A 329 7.05 -12.95 19.47
N ASN A 330 7.72 -12.99 20.62
CA ASN A 330 8.67 -14.03 20.99
C ASN A 330 9.75 -14.25 19.91
N THR A 331 10.26 -13.16 19.31
CA THR A 331 11.29 -13.19 18.26
C THR A 331 12.22 -11.99 18.37
N SER A 332 13.46 -12.14 17.91
CA SER A 332 14.37 -11.01 17.72
C SER A 332 13.91 -10.14 16.55
N LEU A 333 14.24 -8.85 16.60
CA LEU A 333 13.83 -7.84 15.60
C LEU A 333 15.03 -7.10 15.04
N TYR A 334 15.00 -6.82 13.74
CA TYR A 334 15.79 -5.75 13.13
C TYR A 334 14.92 -4.49 13.07
N VAL A 335 15.47 -3.35 13.50
CA VAL A 335 14.73 -2.10 13.64
C VAL A 335 15.44 -0.98 12.91
N GLU A 336 14.77 -0.41 11.91
CA GLU A 336 15.14 0.85 11.28
C GLU A 336 14.27 1.97 11.89
N THR A 337 14.90 2.99 12.45
CA THR A 337 14.20 4.17 12.99
C THR A 337 15.01 5.44 12.73
N TRP A 338 14.33 6.58 12.74
CA TRP A 338 15.00 7.88 12.67
C TRP A 338 15.87 8.11 13.93
N ARG A 339 17.19 8.10 13.75
CA ARG A 339 18.17 8.27 14.86
C ARG A 339 18.78 9.67 14.95
N GLN A 340 18.27 10.64 14.19
CA GLN A 340 18.69 12.05 14.30
C GLN A 340 17.66 12.91 15.09
N GLY A 341 16.92 12.28 16.00
CA GLY A 341 15.95 12.95 16.86
C GLY A 341 16.57 13.68 18.05
N SER A 342 15.71 14.22 18.93
CA SER A 342 16.15 14.75 20.21
C SER A 342 16.61 13.61 21.14
N GLY A 343 17.70 13.86 21.89
CA GLY A 343 18.29 12.88 22.80
C GLY A 343 19.36 12.01 22.16
N HIS A 344 19.76 10.95 22.87
CA HIS A 344 20.73 9.98 22.36
C HIS A 344 20.00 8.81 21.69
N PRO A 345 20.43 8.36 20.51
CA PRO A 345 19.89 7.15 19.90
C PRO A 345 20.06 5.97 20.83
N LEU A 346 19.00 5.16 21.00
CA LEU A 346 19.10 3.93 21.78
C LEU A 346 20.04 2.93 21.07
N PRO A 347 20.94 2.25 21.80
CA PRO A 347 21.75 1.19 21.23
C PRO A 347 20.89 -0.04 20.94
N SER A 348 21.42 -0.98 20.15
CA SER A 348 20.82 -2.31 20.00
C SER A 348 20.69 -2.97 21.38
N GLU A 349 19.55 -3.60 21.64
CA GLU A 349 19.28 -4.34 22.87
C GLU A 349 19.65 -5.81 22.67
N CYS A 350 20.88 -6.14 23.06
CA CYS A 350 21.45 -7.48 22.91
C CYS A 350 21.51 -8.28 24.23
N SER A 351 21.07 -7.71 25.36
CA SER A 351 21.12 -8.36 26.68
C SER A 351 19.88 -9.21 26.98
N LEU A 352 18.76 -8.92 26.32
CA LEU A 352 17.53 -9.69 26.44
C LEU A 352 17.60 -11.00 25.64
N LYS A 353 16.74 -11.96 26.01
CA LYS A 353 16.63 -13.26 25.31
C LYS A 353 16.25 -13.10 23.82
N LYS A 354 15.47 -12.06 23.51
CA LYS A 354 15.11 -11.66 22.15
C LYS A 354 15.83 -10.36 21.88
N THR A 355 16.74 -10.38 20.91
CA THR A 355 17.58 -9.24 20.56
C THR A 355 16.78 -8.24 19.72
N VAL A 356 17.08 -6.96 19.90
CA VAL A 356 16.62 -5.89 19.00
C VAL A 356 17.85 -5.19 18.45
N GLU A 357 18.08 -5.38 17.17
CA GLU A 357 19.27 -4.90 16.47
C GLU A 357 18.89 -3.73 15.58
N ASN A 358 19.52 -2.58 15.82
CA ASN A 358 19.40 -1.44 14.92
C ASN A 358 19.98 -1.80 13.55
N ILE A 359 19.27 -1.45 12.48
CA ILE A 359 19.82 -1.48 11.13
C ILE A 359 20.74 -0.26 11.00
N ASP A 360 22.02 -0.50 10.78
CA ASP A 360 23.05 0.51 10.51
C ASP A 360 23.41 0.50 9.01
N ASP A 361 23.72 1.67 8.45
CA ASP A 361 24.16 1.86 7.06
C ASP A 361 25.61 1.40 6.81
#